data_AF-A0A6G3WKL1-F1
#
_entry.id   AF-A0A6G3WKL1-F1
#
_cell.length_a   1.000
_cell.length_b   1.000
_cell.length_c   1.000
_cell.angle_alpha   90.00
_cell.angle_beta   90.00
_cell.angle_gamma   90.00
#
_symmetry.space_group_name_H-M   'P 1'
#
loop_
_entity.id
_entity.type
_entity.pdbx_description
1 polymer ?
#
loop_
_entity_poly.entity_id
_entity_poly.type
_entity_poly.pdbx_seq_one_letter_code
_entity_poly.pdbx_strand_id
1 'polypeptide(L)' 'SSPATFGHFGQSGTFLWIDPVAGVACVALTDRAFGPWAAQAWTPFTDAVLAELS' A
#
# COMPACT_ATOMS: atom_id res chain seq x y z
N SER A 1 -5.07 5.79 5.28
CA SER A 1 -5.61 4.52 5.80
C SER A 1 -5.91 4.64 7.29
N SER A 2 -6.72 3.74 7.86
CA SER A 2 -7.07 3.73 9.28
C SER A 2 -5.96 3.11 10.17
N PRO A 3 -5.89 3.42 11.48
CA PRO A 3 -4.96 2.75 12.41
C PRO A 3 -5.14 1.23 12.52
N ALA A 4 -6.30 0.71 12.09
CA ALA A 4 -6.59 -0.73 12.06
C ALA A 4 -6.07 -1.42 10.78
N THR A 5 -5.46 -0.66 9.86
CA THR A 5 -4.90 -1.20 8.62
C THR A 5 -3.71 -2.11 8.92
N PHE A 6 -3.69 -3.29 8.31
CA PHE A 6 -2.61 -4.27 8.44
C PHE A 6 -2.18 -4.81 7.07
N GLY A 7 -0.99 -5.42 7.00
CA GLY A 7 -0.44 -5.87 5.73
C GLY A 7 0.99 -6.39 5.85
N HIS A 8 1.66 -6.50 4.71
CA HIS A 8 3.06 -6.92 4.63
C HIS A 8 3.74 -6.32 3.41
N PHE A 9 5.07 -6.17 3.47
CA PHE A 9 5.89 -5.78 2.32
C PHE A 9 7.01 -6.80 2.09
N GLY A 10 7.48 -6.89 0.85
CA GLY A 10 8.53 -7.81 0.43
C GLY A 10 9.73 -7.09 -0.20
N GLN A 11 10.92 -7.66 -0.02
CA GLN A 11 12.17 -7.11 -0.57
C GLN A 11 12.19 -7.04 -2.10
N SER A 12 11.32 -7.78 -2.79
CA SER A 12 11.11 -7.69 -4.24
C SER A 12 10.34 -6.43 -4.68
N GLY A 13 10.05 -5.49 -3.77
CA GLY A 13 9.32 -4.26 -4.09
C GLY A 13 7.81 -4.45 -4.15
N THR A 14 7.29 -5.37 -3.35
CA THR A 14 5.86 -5.69 -3.29
C THR A 14 5.29 -5.25 -1.95
N PHE A 15 4.02 -4.86 -1.92
CA PHE A 15 3.30 -4.76 -0.66
C PHE A 15 1.82 -5.10 -0.83
N LEU A 16 1.17 -5.40 0.28
CA LEU A 16 -0.28 -5.46 0.38
C LEU A 16 -0.73 -4.83 1.69
N TRP A 17 -1.94 -4.29 1.69
CA TRP A 17 -2.62 -3.85 2.91
C TRP A 17 -4.12 -4.14 2.84
N ILE A 18 -4.73 -4.25 4.00
CA ILE A 18 -6.18 -4.36 4.21
C ILE A 18 -6.58 -3.27 5.20
N ASP A 19 -7.52 -2.40 4.82
CA ASP A 19 -8.13 -1.40 5.68
C ASP A 19 -9.56 -1.86 6.04
N PRO A 20 -9.78 -2.46 7.23
CA PRO A 20 -11.08 -3.01 7.60
C PRO A 20 -12.14 -1.93 7.84
N VAL A 21 -11.73 -0.68 8.08
CA VAL A 21 -12.66 0.44 8.28
C VAL A 21 -13.22 0.90 6.94
N ALA A 22 -12.35 0.98 5.91
CA ALA A 22 -12.77 1.28 4.55
C ALA A 22 -13.40 0.07 3.83
N GLY A 23 -13.16 -1.15 4.31
CA GLY A 23 -13.63 -2.39 3.66
C GLY A 23 -12.87 -2.69 2.36
N VAL A 24 -11.63 -2.21 2.24
CA VAL A 24 -10.81 -2.28 1.02
C VAL A 24 -9.51 -3.02 1.29
N ALA A 25 -9.02 -3.75 0.29
CA ALA A 25 -7.67 -4.30 0.25
C ALA A 25 -6.95 -3.85 -1.02
N CYS A 26 -5.63 -3.68 -0.94
CA CYS A 26 -4.79 -3.32 -2.06
C CYS A 26 -3.55 -4.22 -2.11
N VAL A 27 -3.13 -4.58 -3.32
CA VAL A 27 -1.88 -5.30 -3.60
C VAL A 27 -1.13 -4.55 -4.68
N ALA A 28 0.14 -4.26 -4.43
CA ALA A 28 1.05 -3.68 -5.41
C ALA A 28 2.22 -4.63 -5.66
N LEU A 29 2.41 -4.98 -6.92
CA LEU A 29 3.55 -5.75 -7.41
C LEU A 29 4.35 -4.86 -8.36
N THR A 30 5.68 -4.85 -8.19
CA THR A 30 6.57 -4.07 -9.04
C THR A 30 7.74 -4.94 -9.49
N ASP A 31 8.51 -4.44 -10.45
CA ASP A 31 9.74 -5.06 -10.98
C ASP A 31 11.02 -4.46 -10.36
N ARG A 32 10.89 -3.64 -9.32
CA ARG A 32 11.99 -2.93 -8.67
C ARG A 32 12.13 -3.37 -7.22
N ALA A 33 13.30 -3.88 -6.82
CA ALA A 33 13.56 -4.25 -5.43
C ALA A 33 13.31 -3.10 -4.44
N PHE A 34 12.92 -3.45 -3.21
CA PHE A 34 12.66 -2.49 -2.13
C PHE A 34 13.89 -1.60 -1.86
N GLY A 35 13.63 -0.34 -1.53
CA GLY A 35 14.67 0.65 -1.22
C GLY A 35 14.05 2.01 -0.92
N PRO A 36 14.86 3.09 -0.84
CA PRO A 36 14.39 4.43 -0.46
C PRO A 36 13.24 4.98 -1.31
N TRP A 37 13.13 4.54 -2.57
CA TRP A 37 12.05 4.92 -3.48
C TRP A 37 10.67 4.48 -2.99
N ALA A 38 10.60 3.35 -2.27
CA ALA A 38 9.34 2.73 -1.86
C ALA A 38 8.57 3.64 -0.92
N ALA A 39 9.24 4.25 0.06
CA ALA A 39 8.61 5.20 0.98
C ALA A 39 8.05 6.44 0.26
N GLN A 40 8.71 6.89 -0.82
CA GLN A 40 8.26 8.03 -1.62
C GLN A 40 7.05 7.70 -2.50
N ALA A 41 6.91 6.44 -2.93
CA ALA A 41 5.87 6.01 -3.86
C ALA A 41 4.64 5.39 -3.17
N TRP A 42 4.85 4.55 -2.14
CA TRP A 42 3.78 3.72 -1.58
C TRP A 42 2.77 4.50 -0.74
N THR A 43 3.22 5.51 0.01
CA THR A 43 2.33 6.39 0.77
C THR A 43 1.36 7.15 -0.15
N PRO A 44 1.83 7.97 -1.13
CA PRO A 44 0.90 8.70 -2.00
C PRO A 44 0.04 7.75 -2.86
N PHE A 45 0.54 6.58 -3.24
CA PHE A 45 -0.27 5.57 -3.92
C PHE A 45 -1.41 5.04 -3.03
N THR A 46 -1.13 4.76 -1.75
CA THR A 46 -2.17 4.30 -0.80
C THR A 46 -3.24 5.37 -0.59
N ASP A 47 -2.83 6.63 -0.46
CA ASP A 47 -3.77 7.75 -0.33
C ASP A 47 -4.66 7.89 -1.57
N ALA A 48 -4.06 7.77 -2.76
CA ALA A 48 -4.80 7.82 -4.03
C ALA A 48 -5.83 6.68 -4.16
N VAL A 49 -5.45 5.43 -3.83
CA VAL A 49 -6.38 4.30 -3.86
C VAL A 49 -7.58 4.52 -2.94
N LEU A 50 -7.36 5.06 -1.73
CA LEU A 50 -8.46 5.33 -0.80
C LEU A 50 -9.34 6.49 -1.26
N ALA A 51 -8.76 7.52 -1.89
CA ALA A 51 -9.50 8.65 -2.42
C ALA A 51 -10.40 8.29 -3.61
N GLU A 52 -10.00 7.33 -4.45
CA GLU A 52 -10.81 6.85 -5.58
C GLU A 52 -12.01 5.98 -5.15
N LEU A 53 -12.02 5.51 -3.91
CA LEU A 53 -13.04 4.58 -3.39
C LEU A 53 -14.00 5.23 -2.39
N SER A 54 -13.81 6.52 -2.08
CA SER A 54 -14.67 7.33 -1.22
C SER A 54 -15.71 8.10 -2.03
#